data_AF-A0A536A6U3-F1
#
_entry.id   AF-A0A536A6U3-F1
#
_cell.length_a   1.000
_cell.length_b   1.000
_cell.length_c   1.000
_cell.angle_alpha   90.00
_cell.angle_beta   90.00
_cell.angle_gamma   90.00
#
_symmetry.space_group_name_H-M   'P 1'
#
loop_
_entity.id
_entity.type
_entity.pdbx_description
1 polymer ?
#
loop_
_entity_poly.entity_id
_entity_poly.type
_entity_poly.pdbx_seq_one_letter_code
_entity_poly.pdbx_strand_id
1 'polypeptide(L)'
;AKDLINLVESAMSSENYALLKRPDELYIVNKAHSNPRFVEDVAREILRAVVEKYVELPDDTFVSVRQRNEETIHKYDVEAEGWGTLGELRSEILNNNSIERHTTREAWLGLTELVK
;
A
#
# COMPACT_ATOMS: atom_id res chain seq x y z
N ALA A 1 12.33 10.18 -1.13
CA ALA A 1 10.95 10.68 -1.23
C ALA A 1 10.30 10.31 -2.56
N LYS A 2 10.86 10.70 -3.72
CA LYS A 2 10.33 10.34 -5.05
C LYS A 2 10.11 8.84 -5.26
N ASP A 3 10.98 8.01 -4.69
CA ASP A 3 10.90 6.55 -4.84
C ASP A 3 9.65 5.91 -4.23
N LEU A 4 9.13 6.48 -3.14
CA LEU A 4 7.89 6.03 -2.51
C LEU A 4 6.67 6.50 -3.31
N ILE A 5 6.72 7.70 -3.87
CA ILE A 5 5.65 8.23 -4.75
C ILE A 5 5.51 7.31 -5.96
N ASN A 6 6.61 7.04 -6.67
CA ASN A 6 6.58 6.17 -7.85
C ASN A 6 6.08 4.76 -7.51
N LEU A 7 6.42 4.25 -6.31
CA LEU A 7 5.95 2.95 -5.83
C LEU A 7 4.43 2.96 -5.64
N VAL A 8 3.89 3.97 -4.95
CA VAL A 8 2.45 4.11 -4.73
C VAL A 8 1.70 4.32 -6.05
N GLU A 9 2.20 5.18 -6.94
CA GLU A 9 1.59 5.42 -8.25
C GLU A 9 1.54 4.14 -9.10
N SER A 10 2.59 3.31 -9.04
CA SER A 10 2.63 2.03 -9.76
C SER A 10 1.63 1.00 -9.25
N ALA A 11 1.18 1.13 -8.00
CA ALA A 11 0.20 0.25 -7.38
C ALA A 11 -1.26 0.67 -7.65
N MET A 12 -1.49 1.89 -8.17
CA MET A 12 -2.82 2.39 -8.51
C MET A 12 -3.31 1.80 -9.85
N SER A 13 -4.62 1.91 -10.12
CA SER A 13 -5.19 1.51 -11.42
C SER A 13 -4.58 2.29 -12.59
N SER A 14 -4.28 3.57 -12.38
CA SER A 14 -3.54 4.43 -13.30
C SER A 14 -2.95 5.62 -12.54
N GLU A 15 -1.96 6.29 -13.14
CA GLU A 15 -1.34 7.50 -12.62
C GLU A 15 -2.28 8.71 -12.68
N ASN A 16 -2.00 9.72 -11.84
CA ASN A 16 -2.75 10.98 -11.80
C ASN A 16 -1.89 12.13 -12.35
N TYR A 17 -2.49 13.00 -13.16
CA TYR A 17 -1.85 14.18 -13.74
C TYR A 17 -2.74 15.41 -13.60
N ALA A 18 -2.11 16.56 -13.30
CA ALA A 18 -2.85 17.82 -13.15
C ALA A 18 -3.37 18.40 -14.48
N LEU A 19 -2.75 18.04 -15.61
CA LEU A 19 -3.13 18.53 -16.93
C LEU A 19 -2.98 17.40 -17.95
N LEU A 20 -4.06 17.12 -18.68
CA LEU A 20 -4.09 16.11 -19.73
C LEU A 20 -4.53 16.74 -21.05
N LYS A 21 -3.94 16.32 -22.17
CA LYS A 21 -4.53 16.52 -23.50
C LYS A 21 -5.47 15.36 -23.80
N ARG A 22 -6.34 15.52 -24.81
CA ARG A 22 -7.30 14.47 -25.20
C ARG A 22 -6.67 13.09 -25.45
N PRO A 23 -5.50 12.97 -26.13
CA PRO A 23 -4.86 11.67 -26.30
C PRO A 23 -4.38 11.07 -24.97
N ASP A 24 -3.92 11.90 -24.05
CA ASP A 24 -3.43 11.46 -22.74
C ASP A 24 -4.59 10.98 -21.85
N GLU A 25 -5.69 11.74 -21.84
CA GLU A 25 -6.92 11.36 -21.14
C GLU A 25 -7.45 10.02 -21.65
N LEU A 26 -7.50 9.82 -22.97
CA LEU A 26 -7.88 8.54 -23.57
C LEU A 26 -6.99 7.39 -23.08
N TYR A 27 -5.68 7.61 -23.00
CA TYR A 27 -4.75 6.60 -22.50
C TYR A 27 -5.00 6.26 -21.03
N ILE A 28 -5.09 7.28 -20.17
CA ILE A 28 -5.26 7.11 -18.71
C ILE A 28 -6.60 6.44 -18.36
N VAL A 29 -7.69 6.87 -19.01
CA VAL A 29 -9.01 6.26 -18.80
C VAL A 29 -9.02 4.79 -19.22
N ASN A 30 -8.45 4.46 -20.39
CA ASN A 30 -8.37 3.08 -20.84
C ASN A 30 -7.47 2.23 -19.92
N LYS A 31 -6.35 2.78 -19.46
CA LYS A 31 -5.45 2.09 -18.54
C LYS A 31 -6.15 1.77 -17.22
N ALA A 32 -6.77 2.77 -16.59
CA ALA A 32 -7.53 2.60 -15.35
C ALA A 32 -8.66 1.57 -15.50
N HIS A 33 -9.39 1.61 -16.61
CA HIS A 33 -10.45 0.65 -16.90
C HIS A 33 -9.94 -0.77 -17.15
N SER A 34 -8.75 -0.92 -17.74
CA SER A 34 -8.14 -2.24 -18.01
C SER A 34 -7.49 -2.88 -16.78
N ASN A 35 -7.15 -2.08 -15.77
CA ASN A 35 -6.49 -2.50 -14.53
C ASN A 35 -7.27 -1.98 -13.29
N PRO A 36 -8.55 -2.34 -13.12
CA PRO A 36 -9.32 -1.93 -11.96
C PRO A 36 -8.74 -2.61 -10.71
N ARG A 37 -8.61 -1.84 -9.62
CA ARG A 37 -8.11 -2.34 -8.33
C ARG A 37 -9.08 -1.94 -7.24
N PHE A 38 -9.38 -2.88 -6.33
CA PHE A 38 -10.06 -2.54 -5.09
C PHE A 38 -9.09 -1.82 -4.13
N VAL A 39 -9.67 -1.18 -3.12
CA VAL A 39 -8.95 -0.53 -2.00
C VAL A 39 -7.92 -1.47 -1.36
N GLU A 40 -8.27 -2.73 -1.14
CA GLU A 40 -7.36 -3.75 -0.58
C GLU A 40 -6.26 -4.17 -1.56
N ASP A 41 -6.55 -4.21 -2.86
CA ASP A 41 -5.56 -4.58 -3.88
C ASP A 41 -4.45 -3.55 -3.94
N VAL A 42 -4.80 -2.26 -3.90
CA VAL A 42 -3.81 -1.18 -3.87
C VAL A 42 -2.94 -1.30 -2.62
N ALA A 43 -3.52 -1.52 -1.44
CA ALA A 43 -2.76 -1.68 -0.20
C ALA A 43 -1.80 -2.89 -0.28
N ARG A 44 -2.28 -4.03 -0.79
CA ARG A 44 -1.47 -5.25 -0.97
C ARG A 44 -0.31 -5.04 -1.94
N GLU A 45 -0.55 -4.34 -3.04
CA GLU A 45 0.43 -4.12 -4.09
C GLU A 45 1.51 -3.12 -3.64
N ILE A 46 1.14 -2.10 -2.85
CA ILE A 46 2.12 -1.21 -2.20
C ILE A 46 3.02 -2.02 -1.25
N LEU A 47 2.44 -2.85 -0.37
CA LEU A 47 3.23 -3.65 0.57
C LEU A 47 4.17 -4.62 -0.14
N ARG A 48 3.68 -5.30 -1.18
CA ARG A 48 4.49 -6.17 -2.02
C ARG A 48 5.66 -5.41 -2.66
N ALA A 49 5.38 -4.27 -3.29
CA ALA A 49 6.42 -3.46 -3.91
C ALA A 49 7.45 -2.93 -2.90
N VAL A 50 7.04 -2.63 -1.67
CA VAL A 50 7.95 -2.22 -0.59
C VAL A 50 8.89 -3.39 -0.23
N VAL A 51 8.34 -4.58 -0.03
CA VAL A 51 9.10 -5.79 0.29
C VAL A 51 10.10 -6.14 -0.81
N GLU A 52 9.68 -6.08 -2.08
CA GLU A 52 10.53 -6.38 -3.24
C GLU A 52 11.61 -5.32 -3.49
N LYS A 53 11.32 -4.03 -3.26
CA LYS A 53 12.24 -2.93 -3.56
C LYS A 53 13.25 -2.67 -2.45
N TYR A 54 12.85 -2.80 -1.19
CA TYR A 54 13.67 -2.42 -0.04
C TYR A 54 14.25 -3.65 0.68
N VAL A 55 14.94 -4.50 -0.07
CA VAL A 55 15.56 -5.74 0.45
C VAL A 55 16.68 -5.48 1.46
N GLU A 56 17.39 -4.37 1.34
CA GLU A 56 18.51 -3.99 2.22
C GLU A 56 18.06 -3.42 3.57
N LEU A 57 16.77 -3.09 3.73
CA LEU A 57 16.27 -2.57 5.00
C LEU A 57 16.22 -3.70 6.05
N PRO A 58 16.55 -3.39 7.32
CA PRO A 58 16.48 -4.36 8.41
C PRO A 58 15.08 -4.94 8.60
N ASP A 59 15.01 -6.20 9.04
CA ASP A 59 13.74 -6.89 9.28
C ASP A 59 12.88 -6.21 10.36
N ASP A 60 13.49 -5.49 11.30
CA ASP A 60 12.78 -4.74 12.36
C ASP A 60 12.15 -3.41 11.86
N THR A 61 12.36 -3.06 10.59
CA THR A 61 11.78 -1.84 10.00
C THR A 61 10.27 -1.96 9.93
N PHE A 62 9.56 -1.03 10.56
CA PHE A 62 8.10 -0.99 10.50
C PHE A 62 7.59 -0.30 9.23
N VAL A 63 6.61 -0.94 8.58
CA VAL A 63 5.91 -0.41 7.41
C VAL A 63 4.42 -0.40 7.69
N SER A 64 3.74 0.66 7.27
CA SER A 64 2.29 0.77 7.30
C SER A 64 1.81 1.45 6.03
N VAL A 65 0.73 0.91 5.48
CA VAL A 65 0.03 1.41 4.30
C VAL A 65 -1.42 1.59 4.68
N ARG A 66 -1.98 2.73 4.30
CA ARG A 66 -3.40 3.03 4.38
C ARG A 66 -3.87 3.56 3.04
N GLN A 67 -4.93 2.99 2.52
CA GLN A 67 -5.59 3.42 1.31
C GLN A 67 -7.04 3.75 1.63
N ARG A 68 -7.53 4.85 1.05
CA ARG A 68 -8.93 5.29 1.14
C ARG A 68 -9.45 5.56 -0.26
N ASN A 69 -10.58 4.98 -0.60
CA ASN A 69 -11.36 5.35 -1.77
C ASN A 69 -12.48 6.31 -1.39
N GLU A 70 -12.51 7.46 -2.06
CA GLU A 70 -13.66 8.37 -2.02
C GLU A 70 -14.73 7.84 -2.97
N GLU A 71 -15.75 7.19 -2.41
CA GLU A 71 -16.72 6.43 -3.19
C GLU A 71 -17.77 7.33 -3.83
N THR A 72 -17.93 7.25 -5.14
CA THR A 72 -18.87 8.09 -5.89
C THR A 72 -20.32 7.59 -5.85
N ILE A 73 -20.52 6.31 -5.53
CA ILE A 73 -21.84 5.64 -5.50
C ILE A 73 -22.34 5.31 -4.08
N HIS A 74 -21.54 5.58 -3.06
CA HIS A 74 -21.86 5.34 -1.65
C HIS A 74 -21.82 6.64 -0.84
N LYS A 75 -22.40 6.61 0.38
CA LYS A 75 -22.37 7.76 1.32
C LYS A 75 -21.22 7.69 2.32
N TYR A 76 -20.33 6.74 2.13
CA TYR A 76 -19.19 6.47 2.98
C TYR A 76 -18.03 6.04 2.08
N ASP A 77 -16.83 6.33 2.55
CA ASP A 77 -15.60 5.92 1.91
C ASP A 77 -15.22 4.52 2.37
N VAL A 78 -14.43 3.82 1.55
CA VAL A 78 -13.87 2.52 1.92
C VAL A 78 -12.39 2.68 2.18
N GLU A 79 -11.91 2.04 3.26
CA GLU A 79 -10.51 2.08 3.66
C GLU A 79 -9.95 0.67 3.81
N ALA A 80 -8.69 0.52 3.44
CA ALA A 80 -7.90 -0.68 3.66
C ALA A 80 -6.56 -0.29 4.26
N GLU A 81 -6.12 -1.07 5.24
CA GLU A 81 -4.86 -0.86 5.93
C GLU A 81 -4.09 -2.18 5.97
N GLY A 82 -2.77 -2.08 5.92
CA GLY A 82 -1.88 -3.21 6.15
C GLY A 82 -0.56 -2.71 6.74
N TRP A 83 -0.02 -3.46 7.69
CA TRP A 83 1.16 -3.06 8.43
C TRP A 83 1.92 -4.26 8.97
N GLY A 84 3.16 -4.03 9.39
CA GLY A 84 4.01 -5.03 10.03
C GLY A 84 5.47 -4.64 9.94
N THR A 85 6.33 -5.46 10.54
CA THR A 85 7.76 -5.35 10.30
C THR A 85 8.12 -5.93 8.92
N LEU A 86 9.23 -5.49 8.32
CA LEU A 86 9.67 -6.05 7.04
C LEU A 86 9.93 -7.55 7.12
N GLY A 87 10.43 -8.06 8.25
CA GLY A 87 10.61 -9.50 8.46
C GLY A 87 9.29 -10.27 8.38
N GLU A 88 8.25 -9.74 9.03
CA GLU A 88 6.89 -10.30 8.95
C GLU A 88 6.36 -10.25 7.52
N LEU A 89 6.37 -9.07 6.89
CA LEU A 89 5.84 -8.86 5.55
C LEU A 89 6.57 -9.70 4.49
N ARG A 90 7.90 -9.86 4.60
CA ARG A 90 8.70 -10.75 3.74
C ARG A 90 8.26 -12.20 3.89
N SER A 91 8.08 -12.67 5.13
CA SER A 91 7.65 -14.04 5.40
C SER A 91 6.25 -14.33 4.84
N GLU A 92 5.34 -13.37 4.97
CA GLU A 92 3.98 -13.52 4.45
C GLU A 92 3.95 -13.44 2.92
N ILE A 93 4.51 -12.38 2.33
CA ILE A 93 4.35 -12.08 0.90
C ILE A 93 5.24 -12.95 0.02
N LEU A 94 6.49 -13.19 0.42
CA LEU A 94 7.45 -13.93 -0.40
C LEU A 94 7.42 -15.44 -0.12
N ASN A 95 7.22 -15.82 1.15
CA ASN A 95 7.29 -17.23 1.55
C ASN A 95 5.90 -17.87 1.74
N ASN A 96 4.81 -17.12 1.54
CA ASN A 96 3.42 -17.57 1.74
C ASN A 96 3.17 -18.17 3.13
N ASN A 97 3.88 -17.68 4.15
CA ASN A 97 3.65 -18.09 5.53
C ASN A 97 2.49 -17.28 6.13
N SER A 98 1.56 -17.95 6.79
CA SER A 98 0.51 -17.27 7.56
C SER A 98 1.08 -16.68 8.84
N ILE A 99 0.92 -15.38 9.04
CA ILE A 99 1.25 -14.70 10.30
C ILE A 99 -0.06 -14.42 11.04
N GLU A 100 -0.19 -14.92 12.26
CA GLU A 100 -1.43 -14.70 13.05
C GLU A 100 -1.61 -13.25 13.47
N ARG A 101 -0.51 -12.53 13.71
CA ARG A 101 -0.54 -11.15 14.17
C ARG A 101 0.72 -10.40 13.77
N HIS A 102 0.54 -9.31 13.03
CA HIS A 102 1.61 -8.36 12.75
C HIS A 102 1.91 -7.47 13.95
N THR A 103 3.17 -7.06 14.07
CA THR A 103 3.60 -6.08 15.06
C THR A 103 2.86 -4.76 14.82
N THR A 104 2.17 -4.24 15.84
CA THR A 104 1.51 -2.93 15.80
C THR A 104 2.52 -1.80 15.95
N ARG A 105 2.19 -0.59 15.47
CA ARG A 105 3.04 0.59 15.60
C ARG A 105 3.41 0.91 17.05
N GLU A 106 2.46 0.77 17.97
CA GLU A 106 2.66 1.03 19.40
C GLU A 106 3.66 0.04 20.00
N ALA A 107 3.52 -1.24 19.65
CA ALA A 107 4.45 -2.29 20.06
C ALA A 107 5.86 -2.07 19.50
N TRP A 108 5.97 -1.70 18.22
CA TRP A 108 7.25 -1.38 17.60
C TRP A 108 7.94 -0.16 18.24
N LEU A 109 7.18 0.87 18.60
CA LEU A 109 7.71 2.06 19.30
C LEU A 109 8.02 1.80 20.78
N GLY A 110 7.75 0.60 21.32
CA GLY A 110 7.92 0.28 22.73
C GLY A 110 6.94 1.01 23.67
N LEU A 111 5.83 1.53 23.14
CA LEU A 111 4.86 2.32 23.90
C LEU A 111 3.89 1.44 24.74
N THR A 112 3.94 0.13 24.56
CA THR A 112 3.05 -0.83 25.23
C THR A 112 3.23 -0.89 26.75
N GLU A 113 4.36 -0.44 27.28
CA GLU A 113 4.64 -0.42 28.73
C GLU A 113 4.15 0.86 29.44
N LEU A 114 3.77 1.90 28.70
CA LEU A 114 3.38 3.21 29.26
C LEU A 114 1.87 3.38 29.53
N VAL A 115 1.06 2.37 29.23
CA VAL A 115 -0.41 2.41 29.38
C VAL A 115 -0.93 1.40 30.43
N LYS A 116 -0.07 0.99 31.37
CA LYS A 116 -0.50 0.24 32.57
C LYS A 116 -0.58 1.14 33.79
#